data_AF-A0AAP6DB06-F1
#
_entry.id   AF-A0AAP6DB06-F1
#
_cell.length_a   1.000
_cell.length_b   1.000
_cell.length_c   1.000
_cell.angle_alpha   90.00
_cell.angle_beta   90.00
_cell.angle_gamma   90.00
#
_symmetry.space_group_name_H-M   'P 1'
#
loop_
_entity.id
_entity.type
_entity.pdbx_description
1 polymer ?
#
loop_
_entity_poly.entity_id
_entity_poly.type
_entity_poly.pdbx_seq_one_letter_code
_entity_poly.pdbx_strand_id
1 'polypeptide(L)'
;GVKVYGNSHGLLASYASSRHSTSCCVIGVGKNGEMERDYSYTVARHRDDLWTPETVGRKAAENTVSRLDAQRLKTGQYPIMFAADVATGLIGHLVMAISGGNLYRKSSFLLDHLGKQVLPEWFNISERPHVLRGLASSPFDSEGVYTQDREIITDGVLATYLLTSYAARKMKMDPTGHAGGIHNWYVKSTGQNFEQMLKELGTGLLVTEVMGQGVNVVTGDYSRGAAGFWVENGEIQ
;
A
#
# COMPACT_ATOMS: atom_id res chain seq x y z
N GLY A 1 0.48 -19.07 14.12
CA GLY A 1 -0.35 -18.66 15.26
C GLY A 1 -1.80 -19.03 15.01
N VAL A 2 -2.58 -19.23 16.06
CA VAL A 2 -4.02 -19.46 16.00
C VAL A 2 -4.73 -18.21 16.52
N LYS A 3 -5.78 -17.78 15.84
CA LYS A 3 -6.68 -16.73 16.31
C LYS A 3 -8.04 -17.35 16.61
N VAL A 4 -8.63 -16.95 17.73
CA VAL A 4 -10.00 -17.33 18.12
C VAL A 4 -10.76 -16.04 18.43
N TYR A 5 -11.94 -15.90 17.87
CA TYR A 5 -12.87 -14.82 18.16
C TYR A 5 -14.17 -15.41 18.69
N GLY A 6 -14.77 -14.76 19.69
CA GLY A 6 -16.11 -15.11 20.15
C GLY A 6 -16.87 -13.89 20.66
N ASN A 7 -18.19 -13.97 20.61
CA ASN A 7 -19.08 -12.94 21.14
C ASN A 7 -20.34 -13.53 21.79
N SER A 8 -21.09 -12.68 22.49
CA SER A 8 -22.32 -13.07 23.19
C SER A 8 -23.49 -13.44 22.26
N HIS A 9 -23.37 -13.27 20.94
CA HIS A 9 -24.35 -13.73 19.96
C HIS A 9 -24.17 -15.22 19.60
N GLY A 10 -23.24 -15.92 20.28
CA GLY A 10 -23.01 -17.36 20.09
C GLY A 10 -21.98 -17.69 19.01
N LEU A 11 -21.36 -16.69 18.38
CA LEU A 11 -20.24 -16.92 17.48
C LEU A 11 -19.01 -17.33 18.28
N LEU A 12 -18.38 -18.44 17.90
CA LEU A 12 -17.05 -18.85 18.32
C LEU A 12 -16.33 -19.42 17.11
N ALA A 13 -15.40 -18.67 16.54
CA ALA A 13 -14.72 -19.01 15.30
C ALA A 13 -13.20 -18.90 15.46
N SER A 14 -12.46 -19.71 14.72
CA SER A 14 -11.00 -19.70 14.76
C SER A 14 -10.39 -19.98 13.40
N TYR A 15 -9.15 -19.56 13.23
CA TYR A 15 -8.31 -19.98 12.10
C TYR A 15 -6.85 -20.02 12.50
N ALA A 16 -6.11 -20.94 11.90
CA ALA A 16 -4.66 -21.02 12.01
C ALA A 16 -4.00 -20.29 10.83
N SER A 17 -2.85 -19.69 11.08
CA SER A 17 -2.03 -19.10 10.02
C SER A 17 -0.54 -19.24 10.33
N SER A 18 0.26 -19.27 9.27
CA SER A 18 1.71 -19.15 9.30
C SER A 18 2.13 -17.85 8.61
N ARG A 19 3.34 -17.37 8.90
CA ARG A 19 3.99 -16.29 8.19
C ARG A 19 5.48 -16.53 8.30
N HIS A 20 6.15 -16.63 7.17
CA HIS A 20 7.58 -16.77 7.07
C HIS A 20 8.14 -15.56 6.33
N SER A 21 9.32 -15.11 6.72
CA SER A 21 9.97 -13.98 6.07
C SER A 21 11.47 -14.11 6.17
N THR A 22 12.16 -13.62 5.15
CA THR A 22 13.62 -13.46 5.14
C THR A 22 13.92 -12.08 4.58
N SER A 23 14.84 -11.37 5.23
CA SER A 23 15.26 -10.02 4.83
C SER A 23 16.76 -9.89 4.96
N CYS A 24 17.37 -9.08 4.11
CA CYS A 24 18.77 -8.69 4.18
C CYS A 24 18.86 -7.18 4.07
N CYS A 25 19.68 -6.56 4.91
CA CYS A 25 19.99 -5.13 4.88
C CYS A 25 21.50 -4.99 4.87
N VAL A 26 22.02 -4.16 3.97
CA VAL A 26 23.46 -3.94 3.80
C VAL A 26 23.76 -2.45 3.69
N ILE A 27 25.02 -2.09 3.87
CA ILE A 27 25.52 -0.72 3.74
C ILE A 27 26.58 -0.70 2.65
N GLY A 28 26.48 0.26 1.74
CA GLY A 28 27.46 0.55 0.70
C GLY A 28 28.14 1.89 0.98
N VAL A 29 29.37 2.04 0.50
CA VAL A 29 30.15 3.29 0.63
C VAL A 29 30.44 3.83 -0.76
N GLY A 30 30.01 5.07 -1.00
CA GLY A 30 30.20 5.79 -2.26
C GLY A 30 31.63 6.32 -2.40
N LYS A 31 31.91 6.98 -3.53
CA LYS A 31 33.25 7.47 -3.86
C LYS A 31 33.76 8.53 -2.88
N ASN A 32 32.84 9.29 -2.30
CA ASN A 32 33.13 10.37 -1.35
C ASN A 32 33.08 9.92 0.12
N GLY A 33 32.96 8.61 0.37
CA GLY A 33 32.81 8.05 1.72
C GLY A 33 31.39 8.15 2.29
N GLU A 34 30.43 8.64 1.50
CA GLU A 34 29.01 8.66 1.87
C GLU A 34 28.48 7.23 2.00
N MET A 35 27.67 6.98 3.03
CA MET A 35 27.14 5.65 3.32
C MET A 35 25.66 5.59 2.95
N GLU A 36 25.30 4.64 2.11
CA GLU A 36 23.93 4.33 1.76
C GLU A 36 23.51 2.99 2.33
N ARG A 37 22.23 2.86 2.65
CA ARG A 37 21.65 1.65 3.21
C ARG A 37 20.35 1.35 2.50
N ASP A 38 20.23 0.12 2.02
CA ASP A 38 18.96 -0.44 1.59
C ASP A 38 18.84 -1.92 1.99
N TYR A 39 17.68 -2.49 1.68
CA TYR A 39 17.31 -3.84 2.02
C TYR A 39 16.50 -4.50 0.91
N SER A 40 16.33 -5.80 1.07
CA SER A 40 15.36 -6.59 0.30
C SER A 40 14.77 -7.64 1.22
N TYR A 41 13.55 -8.09 0.91
CA TYR A 41 12.87 -9.10 1.70
C TYR A 41 11.91 -9.93 0.86
N THR A 42 11.53 -11.08 1.41
CA THR A 42 10.46 -11.95 0.91
C THR A 42 9.58 -12.35 2.09
N VAL A 43 8.27 -12.49 1.85
CA VAL A 43 7.29 -12.89 2.88
C VAL A 43 6.20 -13.75 2.27
N ALA A 44 5.84 -14.84 2.94
CA ALA A 44 4.81 -15.76 2.46
C ALA A 44 4.14 -16.53 3.60
N ARG A 45 2.99 -17.15 3.31
CA ARG A 45 2.31 -18.09 4.21
C ARG A 45 3.01 -19.44 4.26
N HIS A 46 3.54 -19.90 3.12
CA HIS A 46 4.27 -21.16 3.02
C HIS A 46 5.75 -20.88 2.80
N ARG A 47 6.63 -21.69 3.40
CA ARG A 47 8.08 -21.47 3.29
C ARG A 47 8.60 -21.62 1.85
N ASP A 48 8.01 -22.53 1.07
CA ASP A 48 8.43 -22.82 -0.30
C ASP A 48 8.03 -21.70 -1.28
N ASP A 49 7.17 -20.77 -0.83
CA ASP A 49 6.77 -19.59 -1.60
C ASP A 49 7.72 -18.40 -1.35
N LEU A 50 8.80 -18.58 -0.56
CA LEU A 50 9.82 -17.55 -0.32
C LEU A 50 10.89 -17.56 -1.43
N TRP A 51 11.46 -16.38 -1.71
CA TRP A 51 12.72 -16.29 -2.45
C TRP A 51 13.85 -16.99 -1.69
N THR A 52 14.85 -17.46 -2.42
CA THR A 52 16.06 -18.01 -1.79
C THR A 52 16.84 -16.92 -1.04
N PRO A 53 17.58 -17.25 0.02
CA PRO A 53 18.43 -16.29 0.74
C PRO A 53 19.41 -15.54 -0.19
N GLU A 54 19.96 -16.22 -1.20
CA GLU A 54 20.86 -15.62 -2.19
C GLU A 54 20.16 -14.56 -3.03
N THR A 55 18.90 -14.79 -3.42
CA THR A 55 18.11 -13.81 -4.16
C THR A 55 17.83 -12.57 -3.31
N VAL A 56 17.50 -12.76 -2.03
CA VAL A 56 17.28 -11.65 -1.09
C VAL A 56 18.57 -10.85 -0.88
N GLY A 57 19.70 -11.52 -0.65
CA GLY A 57 21.01 -10.88 -0.47
C GLY A 57 21.48 -10.10 -1.70
N ARG A 58 21.35 -10.71 -2.89
CA ARG A 58 21.70 -10.06 -4.16
C ARG A 58 20.85 -8.81 -4.40
N LYS A 59 19.53 -8.89 -4.24
CA LYS A 59 18.64 -7.71 -4.38
C LYS A 59 18.95 -6.63 -3.36
N ALA A 60 19.26 -6.99 -2.11
CA ALA A 60 19.66 -6.00 -1.10
C ALA A 60 20.94 -5.27 -1.51
N ALA A 61 21.93 -5.99 -2.08
CA ALA A 61 23.14 -5.38 -2.61
C ALA A 61 22.86 -4.50 -3.84
N GLU A 62 22.05 -4.97 -4.80
CA GLU A 62 21.64 -4.20 -5.99
C GLU A 62 20.94 -2.89 -5.59
N ASN A 63 19.97 -2.95 -4.68
CA ASN A 63 19.27 -1.78 -4.15
C ASN A 63 20.24 -0.80 -3.47
N THR A 64 21.11 -1.30 -2.57
CA THR A 64 22.06 -0.43 -1.86
C THR A 64 23.09 0.21 -2.80
N VAL A 65 23.63 -0.54 -3.76
CA VAL A 65 24.61 -0.01 -4.74
C VAL A 65 23.96 1.05 -5.63
N SER A 66 22.69 0.86 -6.02
CA SER A 66 21.97 1.81 -6.86
C SER A 66 21.77 3.19 -6.23
N ARG A 67 21.90 3.31 -4.90
CA ARG A 67 21.75 4.58 -4.18
C ARG A 67 23.04 5.38 -4.04
N LEU A 68 24.19 4.76 -4.30
CA LEU A 68 25.48 5.39 -4.06
C LEU A 68 25.65 6.66 -4.90
N ASP A 69 26.35 7.64 -4.33
CA ASP A 69 26.66 8.92 -4.97
C ASP A 69 25.39 9.71 -5.40
N ALA A 70 24.29 9.57 -4.65
CA ALA A 70 23.04 10.28 -4.90
C ALA A 70 23.20 11.80 -4.89
N GLN A 71 22.42 12.49 -5.73
CA GLN A 71 22.49 13.94 -5.89
C GLN A 71 21.20 14.63 -5.49
N ARG A 72 21.33 15.88 -5.01
CA ARG A 72 20.17 16.73 -4.71
C ARG A 72 19.63 17.36 -5.99
N LEU A 73 18.36 17.09 -6.29
CA LEU A 73 17.65 17.74 -7.38
C LEU A 73 17.38 19.23 -7.10
N LYS A 74 17.38 20.04 -8.16
CA LYS A 74 16.94 21.44 -8.09
C LYS A 74 15.44 21.51 -7.86
N THR A 75 15.02 22.43 -6.99
CA THR A 75 13.59 22.70 -6.76
C THR A 75 12.88 23.05 -8.07
N GLY A 76 11.77 22.37 -8.33
CA GLY A 76 10.98 22.54 -9.54
C GLY A 76 9.71 21.69 -9.49
N GLN A 77 8.94 21.73 -10.58
CA GLN A 77 7.80 20.84 -10.78
C GLN A 77 8.19 19.78 -11.80
N TYR A 78 8.02 18.51 -11.43
CA TYR A 78 8.39 17.39 -12.27
C TYR A 78 7.27 16.33 -12.25
N PRO A 79 7.08 15.59 -13.34
CA PRO A 79 6.35 14.33 -13.31
C PRO A 79 6.99 13.38 -12.28
N ILE A 80 6.15 12.63 -11.56
CA ILE A 80 6.59 11.66 -10.55
C ILE A 80 6.02 10.30 -10.88
N MET A 81 6.88 9.29 -10.88
CA MET A 81 6.51 7.88 -10.88
C MET A 81 6.83 7.28 -9.51
N PHE A 82 5.86 6.66 -8.85
CA PHE A 82 6.12 5.90 -7.63
C PHE A 82 6.47 4.46 -8.00
N ALA A 83 7.60 3.96 -7.48
CA ALA A 83 7.91 2.53 -7.55
C ALA A 83 6.83 1.72 -6.82
N ALA A 84 6.60 0.48 -7.27
CA ALA A 84 5.47 -0.34 -6.83
C ALA A 84 5.38 -0.45 -5.28
N ASP A 85 6.51 -0.67 -4.61
CA ASP A 85 6.56 -0.79 -3.15
C ASP A 85 6.09 0.49 -2.44
N VAL A 86 6.44 1.67 -2.98
CA VAL A 86 6.01 2.98 -2.43
C VAL A 86 4.57 3.30 -2.81
N ALA A 87 4.14 2.92 -4.02
CA ALA A 87 2.79 3.15 -4.50
C ALA A 87 1.73 2.49 -3.59
N THR A 88 2.04 1.33 -2.99
CA THR A 88 1.16 0.69 -1.99
C THR A 88 0.89 1.59 -0.78
N GLY A 89 1.89 2.36 -0.33
CA GLY A 89 1.76 3.32 0.76
C GLY A 89 0.85 4.50 0.40
N LEU A 90 0.92 4.98 -0.84
CA LEU A 90 0.02 6.01 -1.36
C LEU A 90 -1.45 5.54 -1.32
N ILE A 91 -1.70 4.31 -1.78
CA ILE A 91 -3.03 3.67 -1.68
C ILE A 91 -3.43 3.45 -0.22
N GLY A 92 -2.48 3.22 0.69
CA GLY A 92 -2.72 3.16 2.13
C GLY A 92 -3.36 4.43 2.71
N HIS A 93 -3.09 5.61 2.15
CA HIS A 93 -3.76 6.84 2.58
C HIS A 93 -5.23 6.90 2.17
N LEU A 94 -5.60 6.24 1.06
CA LEU A 94 -7.00 6.09 0.68
C LEU A 94 -7.75 5.30 1.76
N VAL A 95 -7.20 4.18 2.25
CA VAL A 95 -7.77 3.40 3.36
C VAL A 95 -8.11 4.30 4.54
N MET A 96 -7.19 5.18 4.94
CA MET A 96 -7.42 6.13 6.02
C MET A 96 -8.54 7.12 5.69
N ALA A 97 -8.54 7.69 4.48
CA ALA A 97 -9.52 8.68 4.07
C ALA A 97 -10.94 8.10 3.98
N ILE A 98 -11.10 6.83 3.62
CA ILE A 98 -12.42 6.17 3.50
C ILE A 98 -12.80 5.32 4.71
N SER A 99 -11.98 5.34 5.77
CA SER A 99 -12.25 4.65 7.04
C SER A 99 -13.36 5.35 7.82
N GLY A 100 -14.38 4.59 8.22
CA GLY A 100 -15.53 5.09 8.98
C GLY A 100 -15.13 5.88 10.23
N GLY A 101 -14.05 5.45 10.90
CA GLY A 101 -13.46 6.16 12.03
C GLY A 101 -13.09 7.62 11.76
N ASN A 102 -12.52 7.93 10.61
CA ASN A 102 -12.19 9.29 10.22
C ASN A 102 -13.42 10.04 9.70
N LEU A 103 -14.28 9.35 8.96
CA LEU A 103 -15.49 9.92 8.38
C LEU A 103 -16.47 10.44 9.45
N TYR A 104 -16.86 9.62 10.44
CA TYR A 104 -17.81 10.09 11.46
C TYR A 104 -17.25 11.18 12.37
N ARG A 105 -15.91 11.27 12.48
CA ARG A 105 -15.21 12.34 13.22
C ARG A 105 -15.02 13.60 12.39
N LYS A 106 -15.43 13.60 11.11
CA LYS A 106 -15.20 14.68 10.15
C LYS A 106 -13.71 15.02 9.99
N SER A 107 -12.86 13.99 10.03
CA SER A 107 -11.40 14.11 9.94
C SER A 107 -10.87 13.43 8.68
N SER A 108 -11.60 13.58 7.57
CA SER A 108 -11.22 13.05 6.26
C SER A 108 -11.61 14.01 5.14
N PHE A 109 -10.72 14.22 4.17
CA PHE A 109 -11.02 14.95 2.94
C PHE A 109 -12.01 14.22 2.01
N LEU A 110 -12.26 12.92 2.23
CA LEU A 110 -13.23 12.09 1.47
C LEU A 110 -14.58 11.91 2.20
N LEU A 111 -14.85 12.72 3.22
CA LEU A 111 -16.20 12.82 3.78
C LEU A 111 -17.18 13.26 2.68
N ASP A 112 -18.37 12.63 2.63
CA ASP A 112 -19.43 12.91 1.66
C ASP A 112 -19.05 12.65 0.18
N HIS A 113 -18.04 11.81 -0.08
CA HIS A 113 -17.60 11.41 -1.43
C HIS A 113 -18.08 10.02 -1.89
N LEU A 114 -18.89 9.31 -1.09
CA LEU A 114 -19.49 8.05 -1.52
C LEU A 114 -20.32 8.25 -2.80
N GLY A 115 -20.08 7.42 -3.81
CA GLY A 115 -20.74 7.50 -5.11
C GLY A 115 -20.22 8.64 -6.02
N LYS A 116 -19.14 9.33 -5.64
CA LYS A 116 -18.50 10.37 -6.46
C LYS A 116 -17.20 9.89 -7.08
N GLN A 117 -16.87 10.45 -8.23
CA GLN A 117 -15.58 10.24 -8.88
C GLN A 117 -14.46 10.94 -8.10
N VAL A 118 -13.48 10.16 -7.63
CA VAL A 118 -12.34 10.63 -6.84
C VAL A 118 -10.99 10.26 -7.47
N LEU A 119 -11.03 9.40 -8.49
CA LEU A 119 -9.88 8.91 -9.26
C LEU A 119 -10.24 8.89 -10.77
N PRO A 120 -9.26 8.72 -11.68
CA PRO A 120 -9.52 8.62 -13.11
C PRO A 120 -10.48 7.47 -13.45
N GLU A 121 -11.27 7.62 -14.52
CA GLU A 121 -12.31 6.65 -14.93
C GLU A 121 -11.78 5.23 -15.18
N TRP A 122 -10.52 5.08 -15.56
CA TRP A 122 -9.93 3.76 -15.79
C TRP A 122 -9.45 3.08 -14.49
N PHE A 123 -9.40 3.80 -13.37
CA PHE A 123 -8.82 3.34 -12.12
C PHE A 123 -9.80 2.49 -11.33
N ASN A 124 -9.39 1.29 -10.93
CA ASN A 124 -10.22 0.34 -10.22
C ASN A 124 -9.45 -0.30 -9.05
N ILE A 125 -10.11 -0.45 -7.91
CA ILE A 125 -9.57 -1.14 -6.72
C ILE A 125 -10.58 -2.17 -6.26
N SER A 126 -10.14 -3.43 -6.22
CA SER A 126 -10.95 -4.56 -5.77
C SER A 126 -10.37 -5.17 -4.50
N GLU A 127 -11.21 -5.53 -3.54
CA GLU A 127 -10.86 -6.27 -2.33
C GLU A 127 -11.27 -7.74 -2.44
N ARG A 128 -10.37 -8.66 -2.07
CA ARG A 128 -10.62 -10.11 -2.09
C ARG A 128 -10.16 -10.75 -0.77
N PRO A 129 -11.01 -10.82 0.26
CA PRO A 129 -10.63 -11.33 1.58
C PRO A 129 -10.34 -12.84 1.62
N HIS A 130 -10.79 -13.61 0.63
CA HIS A 130 -10.76 -15.08 0.65
C HIS A 130 -9.72 -15.70 -0.29
N VAL A 131 -8.69 -14.95 -0.66
CA VAL A 131 -7.58 -15.48 -1.45
C VAL A 131 -6.84 -16.56 -0.65
N LEU A 132 -6.78 -17.78 -1.17
CA LEU A 132 -6.04 -18.87 -0.54
C LEU A 132 -4.58 -18.45 -0.35
N ARG A 133 -4.07 -18.62 0.87
CA ARG A 133 -2.73 -18.18 1.30
C ARG A 133 -2.45 -16.68 1.12
N GLY A 134 -3.48 -15.84 0.92
CA GLY A 134 -3.30 -14.39 0.91
C GLY A 134 -2.72 -13.87 2.22
N LEU A 135 -1.84 -12.87 2.12
CA LEU A 135 -1.13 -12.31 3.28
C LEU A 135 -2.07 -11.51 4.19
N ALA A 136 -3.13 -10.92 3.63
CA ALA A 136 -4.16 -10.18 4.37
C ALA A 136 -5.54 -10.87 4.31
N SER A 137 -5.62 -12.14 3.89
CA SER A 137 -6.88 -12.89 3.93
C SER A 137 -7.36 -13.12 5.36
N SER A 138 -8.65 -12.92 5.59
CA SER A 138 -9.31 -13.20 6.87
C SER A 138 -10.76 -13.62 6.60
N PRO A 139 -11.28 -14.69 7.25
CA PRO A 139 -12.67 -15.14 7.07
C PRO A 139 -13.70 -14.27 7.81
N PHE A 140 -13.23 -13.47 8.78
CA PHE A 140 -14.02 -12.52 9.54
C PHE A 140 -13.13 -11.36 10.00
N ASP A 141 -13.72 -10.21 10.25
CA ASP A 141 -13.06 -9.03 10.77
C ASP A 141 -12.88 -9.10 12.31
N SER A 142 -12.32 -8.06 12.92
CA SER A 142 -12.04 -8.03 14.37
C SER A 142 -13.30 -7.97 15.25
N GLU A 143 -14.48 -7.82 14.67
CA GLU A 143 -15.79 -7.87 15.32
C GLU A 143 -16.57 -9.13 14.93
N GLY A 144 -15.94 -10.09 14.25
CA GLY A 144 -16.58 -11.33 13.81
C GLY A 144 -17.51 -11.16 12.62
N VAL A 145 -17.50 -10.01 11.96
CA VAL A 145 -18.29 -9.75 10.76
C VAL A 145 -17.64 -10.48 9.59
N TYR A 146 -18.45 -11.20 8.81
CA TYR A 146 -17.98 -11.89 7.60
C TYR A 146 -17.42 -10.89 6.59
N THR A 147 -16.20 -11.14 6.12
CA THR A 147 -15.53 -10.35 5.08
C THR A 147 -16.08 -10.75 3.71
N GLN A 148 -16.17 -9.82 2.77
CA GLN A 148 -16.79 -10.06 1.46
C GLN A 148 -15.94 -9.45 0.35
N ASP A 149 -16.00 -10.04 -0.84
CA ASP A 149 -15.46 -9.41 -2.05
C ASP A 149 -16.18 -8.08 -2.29
N ARG A 150 -15.40 -7.02 -2.53
CA ARG A 150 -15.93 -5.68 -2.76
C ARG A 150 -15.14 -4.97 -3.82
N GLU A 151 -15.81 -4.12 -4.59
CA GLU A 151 -15.16 -3.07 -5.35
C GLU A 151 -15.11 -1.82 -4.48
N ILE A 152 -13.92 -1.31 -4.25
CA ILE A 152 -13.67 -0.12 -3.43
C ILE A 152 -13.74 1.13 -4.30
N ILE A 153 -13.09 1.05 -5.46
CA ILE A 153 -13.15 2.05 -6.51
C ILE A 153 -13.61 1.33 -7.79
N THR A 154 -14.70 1.80 -8.38
CA THR A 154 -15.21 1.32 -9.67
C THR A 154 -15.19 2.48 -10.65
N ASP A 155 -14.43 2.36 -11.73
CA ASP A 155 -14.28 3.39 -12.75
C ASP A 155 -14.01 4.79 -12.17
N GLY A 156 -13.07 4.86 -11.23
CA GLY A 156 -12.70 6.10 -10.52
C GLY A 156 -13.69 6.57 -9.44
N VAL A 157 -14.85 5.92 -9.31
CA VAL A 157 -15.91 6.26 -8.33
C VAL A 157 -15.70 5.52 -7.02
N LEU A 158 -15.81 6.23 -5.89
CA LEU A 158 -15.78 5.64 -4.56
C LEU A 158 -17.06 4.82 -4.30
N ALA A 159 -16.96 3.50 -4.35
CA ALA A 159 -18.10 2.60 -4.30
C ALA A 159 -18.53 2.24 -2.86
N THR A 160 -17.60 2.22 -1.90
CA THR A 160 -17.91 1.90 -0.49
C THR A 160 -16.96 2.60 0.47
N TYR A 161 -17.44 2.83 1.70
CA TYR A 161 -16.59 3.14 2.85
C TYR A 161 -16.14 1.87 3.59
N LEU A 162 -15.13 2.00 4.45
CA LEU A 162 -14.61 0.93 5.30
C LEU A 162 -15.14 1.09 6.72
N LEU A 163 -16.22 0.38 7.01
CA LEU A 163 -17.04 0.57 8.21
C LEU A 163 -16.94 -0.62 9.17
N THR A 164 -16.59 -0.31 10.42
CA THR A 164 -16.81 -1.17 11.58
C THR A 164 -18.26 -1.05 12.06
N SER A 165 -18.73 -1.93 12.95
CA SER A 165 -20.08 -1.83 13.54
C SER A 165 -20.31 -0.50 14.25
N TYR A 166 -19.30 0.04 14.95
CA TYR A 166 -19.41 1.32 15.64
C TYR A 166 -19.54 2.49 14.65
N ALA A 167 -18.66 2.55 13.65
CA ALA A 167 -18.68 3.61 12.67
C ALA A 167 -19.96 3.56 11.81
N ALA A 168 -20.37 2.36 11.40
CA ALA A 168 -21.62 2.11 10.70
C ALA A 168 -22.83 2.68 11.46
N ARG A 169 -22.96 2.39 12.77
CA ARG A 169 -24.01 2.97 13.63
C ARG A 169 -23.96 4.50 13.69
N LYS A 170 -22.77 5.10 13.83
CA LYS A 170 -22.61 6.56 13.87
C LYS A 170 -23.02 7.22 12.56
N MET A 171 -22.79 6.54 11.44
CA MET A 171 -23.10 7.02 10.09
C MET A 171 -24.47 6.56 9.59
N LYS A 172 -25.22 5.77 10.37
CA LYS A 172 -26.50 5.15 9.97
C LYS A 172 -26.38 4.30 8.70
N MET A 173 -25.30 3.54 8.61
CA MET A 173 -25.00 2.60 7.53
C MET A 173 -24.80 1.19 8.10
N ASP A 174 -24.57 0.21 7.22
CA ASP A 174 -24.24 -1.15 7.60
C ASP A 174 -22.72 -1.37 7.75
N PRO A 175 -22.27 -2.27 8.65
CA PRO A 175 -20.86 -2.66 8.72
C PRO A 175 -20.45 -3.38 7.44
N THR A 176 -19.18 -3.24 7.07
CA THR A 176 -18.66 -3.74 5.78
C THR A 176 -17.61 -4.85 5.93
N GLY A 177 -17.31 -5.27 7.16
CA GLY A 177 -16.29 -6.27 7.46
C GLY A 177 -14.87 -5.70 7.58
N HIS A 178 -14.73 -4.43 7.98
CA HIS A 178 -13.44 -3.73 8.02
C HIS A 178 -12.95 -3.37 9.43
N ALA A 179 -13.50 -3.99 10.49
CA ALA A 179 -12.88 -3.89 11.80
C ALA A 179 -11.49 -4.54 11.78
N GLY A 180 -10.44 -3.73 11.89
CA GLY A 180 -9.05 -4.19 11.80
C GLY A 180 -8.38 -3.94 10.44
N GLY A 181 -9.07 -3.31 9.48
CA GLY A 181 -8.49 -2.88 8.20
C GLY A 181 -9.02 -3.64 6.99
N ILE A 182 -8.26 -3.57 5.91
CA ILE A 182 -8.57 -4.12 4.58
C ILE A 182 -8.03 -5.54 4.39
N HIS A 183 -8.58 -6.28 3.42
CA HIS A 183 -8.29 -7.69 3.17
C HIS A 183 -7.93 -7.97 1.70
N ASN A 184 -6.64 -7.81 1.36
CA ASN A 184 -6.07 -7.98 0.00
C ASN A 184 -6.74 -7.06 -1.04
N TRP A 185 -6.23 -5.83 -1.15
CA TRP A 185 -6.59 -4.94 -2.26
C TRP A 185 -5.75 -5.23 -3.50
N TYR A 186 -6.40 -5.12 -4.66
CA TYR A 186 -5.80 -5.21 -5.98
C TYR A 186 -6.16 -3.95 -6.76
N VAL A 187 -5.13 -3.21 -7.17
CA VAL A 187 -5.28 -2.12 -8.14
C VAL A 187 -5.21 -2.75 -9.53
N LYS A 188 -6.22 -2.47 -10.37
CA LYS A 188 -6.27 -3.00 -11.74
C LYS A 188 -5.12 -2.42 -12.56
N SER A 189 -4.31 -3.27 -13.17
CA SER A 189 -3.23 -2.86 -14.07
C SER A 189 -3.79 -2.29 -15.38
N THR A 190 -3.15 -1.25 -15.89
CA THR A 190 -3.38 -0.67 -17.22
C THR A 190 -2.58 -1.39 -18.32
N GLY A 191 -1.75 -2.37 -17.96
CA GLY A 191 -1.02 -3.26 -18.89
C GLY A 191 0.43 -2.86 -19.15
N GLN A 192 0.87 -1.66 -18.76
CA GLN A 192 2.26 -1.23 -18.90
C GLN A 192 3.18 -1.96 -17.91
N ASN A 193 4.38 -2.31 -18.38
CA ASN A 193 5.48 -2.74 -17.53
C ASN A 193 6.32 -1.53 -17.06
N PHE A 194 7.30 -1.78 -16.19
CA PHE A 194 8.15 -0.73 -15.61
C PHE A 194 8.92 0.09 -16.65
N GLU A 195 9.50 -0.55 -17.67
CA GLU A 195 10.25 0.14 -18.73
C GLU A 195 9.34 1.03 -19.59
N GLN A 196 8.12 0.56 -19.89
CA GLN A 196 7.11 1.34 -20.59
C GLN A 196 6.67 2.55 -19.78
N MET A 197 6.52 2.40 -18.46
CA MET A 197 6.20 3.52 -17.57
C MET A 197 7.34 4.54 -17.48
N LEU A 198 8.60 4.11 -17.49
CA LEU A 198 9.74 5.03 -17.56
C LEU A 198 9.72 5.84 -18.86
N LYS A 199 9.46 5.19 -20.00
CA LYS A 199 9.30 5.86 -21.30
C LYS A 199 8.13 6.85 -21.30
N GLU A 200 7.02 6.50 -20.66
CA GLU A 200 5.86 7.40 -20.49
C GLU A 200 6.17 8.58 -19.56
N LEU A 201 6.95 8.35 -18.50
CA LEU A 201 7.44 9.42 -17.61
C LEU A 201 8.30 10.42 -18.38
N GLY A 202 9.10 9.95 -19.34
CA GLY A 202 9.99 10.77 -20.16
C GLY A 202 11.10 11.39 -19.32
N THR A 203 10.85 12.56 -18.75
CA THR A 203 11.79 13.24 -17.84
C THR A 203 11.09 13.59 -16.53
N GLY A 204 11.59 13.05 -15.42
CA GLY A 204 10.96 13.21 -14.12
C GLY A 204 11.65 12.44 -13.00
N LEU A 205 10.94 12.26 -11.88
CA LEU A 205 11.46 11.60 -10.69
C LEU A 205 10.77 10.24 -10.49
N LEU A 206 11.55 9.16 -10.47
CA LEU A 206 11.13 7.87 -9.95
C LEU A 206 11.38 7.84 -8.43
N VAL A 207 10.33 7.78 -7.62
CA VAL A 207 10.41 7.70 -6.15
C VAL A 207 10.43 6.25 -5.70
N THR A 208 11.50 5.85 -5.01
CA THR A 208 11.70 4.49 -4.47
C THR A 208 11.66 4.45 -2.94
N GLU A 209 11.78 5.60 -2.27
CA GLU A 209 11.64 5.71 -0.82
C GLU A 209 10.97 7.05 -0.45
N VAL A 210 10.20 7.02 0.64
CA VAL A 210 9.54 8.20 1.23
C VAL A 210 9.75 8.26 2.73
N MET A 211 10.03 9.44 3.26
CA MET A 211 10.43 9.69 4.64
C MET A 211 9.50 10.71 5.31
N GLY A 212 9.25 10.52 6.61
CA GLY A 212 8.40 11.41 7.41
C GLY A 212 6.89 11.12 7.30
N GLN A 213 6.12 11.76 8.17
CA GLN A 213 4.67 11.54 8.39
C GLN A 213 3.78 12.63 7.78
N GLY A 214 4.28 13.44 6.83
CA GLY A 214 3.61 14.67 6.39
C GLY A 214 2.40 14.45 5.45
N VAL A 215 1.49 13.57 5.83
CA VAL A 215 0.20 13.38 5.15
C VAL A 215 -0.91 13.76 6.12
N ASN A 216 -1.68 14.79 5.76
CA ASN A 216 -2.82 15.24 6.53
C ASN A 216 -4.11 14.66 5.93
N VAL A 217 -4.69 13.67 6.59
CA VAL A 217 -5.92 13.02 6.10
C VAL A 217 -7.15 13.93 6.21
N VAL A 218 -7.11 15.01 7.00
CA VAL A 218 -8.23 15.96 7.08
C VAL A 218 -8.32 16.82 5.83
N THR A 219 -7.17 17.29 5.31
CA THR A 219 -7.10 18.24 4.19
C THR A 219 -6.69 17.60 2.87
N GLY A 220 -6.01 16.45 2.91
CA GLY A 220 -5.36 15.84 1.76
C GLY A 220 -3.95 16.36 1.49
N ASP A 221 -3.43 17.28 2.31
CA ASP A 221 -2.07 17.81 2.12
C ASP A 221 -1.02 16.70 2.26
N TYR A 222 -0.12 16.63 1.28
CA TYR A 222 0.93 15.61 1.20
C TYR A 222 2.30 16.27 1.02
N SER A 223 3.20 16.05 1.97
CA SER A 223 4.58 16.52 1.96
C SER A 223 5.48 15.53 2.68
N ARG A 224 6.36 14.86 1.93
CA ARG A 224 7.28 13.84 2.46
C ARG A 224 8.65 14.03 1.85
N GLY A 225 9.69 13.67 2.60
CA GLY A 225 11.01 13.47 2.02
C GLY A 225 10.94 12.32 1.01
N ALA A 226 11.71 12.38 -0.06
CA ALA A 226 11.74 11.34 -1.08
C ALA A 226 13.18 11.06 -1.50
N ALA A 227 13.45 9.79 -1.81
CA ALA A 227 14.67 9.36 -2.49
C ALA A 227 14.29 8.44 -3.67
N GLY A 228 15.19 8.36 -4.64
CA GLY A 228 14.99 7.60 -5.86
C GLY A 228 15.87 8.11 -6.99
N PHE A 229 15.36 8.03 -8.21
CA PHE A 229 16.16 8.19 -9.43
C PHE A 229 15.62 9.30 -10.32
N TRP A 230 16.54 10.09 -10.86
CA TRP A 230 16.20 10.96 -11.97
C TRP A 230 16.05 10.13 -13.24
N VAL A 231 15.00 10.41 -13.99
CA VAL A 231 14.73 9.78 -15.28
C VAL A 231 14.82 10.86 -16.34
N GLU A 232 15.54 10.58 -17.41
CA GLU A 232 15.69 11.45 -18.56
C GLU A 232 15.55 10.65 -19.85
N ASN A 233 14.69 11.12 -20.77
CA ASN A 233 14.34 10.41 -22.00
C ASN A 233 13.88 8.95 -21.80
N GLY A 234 13.26 8.68 -20.65
CA GLY A 234 12.77 7.36 -20.26
C GLY A 234 13.83 6.41 -19.71
N GLU A 235 15.01 6.91 -19.36
CA GLU A 235 16.11 6.12 -18.80
C GLU A 235 16.58 6.70 -17.46
N ILE A 236 16.83 5.81 -16.50
CA ILE A 236 17.41 6.18 -15.19
C ILE A 236 18.86 6.62 -15.40
N GLN A 237 19.22 7.77 -14.80
CA GLN A 237 20.55 8.37 -14.87
C GLN A 237 21.44 7.97 -13.69
#